data_AF-X0UWV7-F1
#
_entry.id   AF-X0UWV7-F1
#
_cell.length_a   1.000
_cell.length_b   1.000
_cell.length_c   1.000
_cell.angle_alpha   90.00
_cell.angle_beta   90.00
_cell.angle_gamma   90.00
#
_symmetry.space_group_name_H-M   'P 1'
#
loop_
_entity.id
_entity.type
_entity.pdbx_description
1 polymer ?
#
loop_
_entity_poly.entity_id
_entity_poly.type
_entity_poly.pdbx_seq_one_letter_code
_entity_poly.pdbx_strand_id
1 'polypeptide(L)' 'GKIAQEEILYLMSRGMTEEEATATIVRGFLSVDIPGLPPQLKAEIDRAVEQSDKDMM' A
#
# COMPACT_ATOMS: atom_id res chain seq x y z
N GLY A 1 -8.36 -6.25 11.87
CA GLY A 1 -9.14 -5.00 11.96
C GLY A 1 -10.04 -4.94 10.77
N LYS A 2 -11.33 -4.65 10.96
CA LYS A 2 -12.34 -4.62 9.88
C LYS A 2 -12.76 -3.17 9.60
N ILE A 3 -11.88 -2.32 9.05
CA ILE A 3 -12.28 -1.08 8.39
C ILE A 3 -11.22 -0.77 7.32
N ALA A 4 -11.56 -1.08 6.07
CA ALA A 4 -10.90 -0.56 4.86
C ALA A 4 -11.92 -0.40 3.71
N GLN A 5 -13.16 -0.86 3.89
CA GLN A 5 -14.13 -0.94 2.80
C GLN A 5 -14.71 0.44 2.46
N GLU A 6 -14.87 1.32 3.45
CA GLU A 6 -15.28 2.71 3.20
C GLU A 6 -14.16 3.51 2.50
N GLU A 7 -12.91 3.28 2.89
CA GLU A 7 -11.74 3.89 2.28
C GLU A 7 -11.52 3.40 0.85
N ILE A 8 -11.70 2.10 0.60
CA ILE A 8 -11.67 1.52 -0.75
C ILE A 8 -12.78 2.14 -1.60
N LEU A 9 -14.01 2.18 -1.11
CA LEU A 9 -15.14 2.77 -1.83
C LEU A 9 -14.93 4.27 -2.11
N TYR A 10 -14.32 5.00 -1.17
CA TYR A 10 -13.95 6.40 -1.37
C TYR A 10 -12.94 6.56 -2.51
N LEU A 11 -11.86 5.78 -2.51
CA LEU A 11 -10.85 5.82 -3.57
C LEU A 11 -11.42 5.39 -4.92
N MET A 12 -12.29 4.37 -4.94
CA MET A 12 -13.00 3.96 -6.15
C MET A 12 -13.93 5.05 -6.69
N SER A 13 -14.62 5.79 -5.81
CA SER A 13 -15.43 6.95 -6.21
C SER A 13 -14.61 8.07 -6.86
N ARG A 14 -13.29 8.07 -6.64
CA ARG A 14 -12.32 9.01 -7.23
C ARG A 14 -11.70 8.48 -8.53
N GLY A 15 -12.15 7.32 -9.01
CA GLY A 15 -11.74 6.75 -10.29
C GLY A 15 -10.67 5.66 -10.21
N MET A 16 -10.31 5.20 -9.01
CA MET A 16 -9.41 4.05 -8.83
C MET A 16 -10.16 2.73 -9.01
N THR A 17 -9.47 1.69 -9.47
CA THR A 17 -9.97 0.31 -9.36
C THR A 17 -9.91 -0.16 -7.90
N GLU A 18 -10.62 -1.24 -7.58
CA GLU A 18 -10.55 -1.85 -6.25
C GLU A 18 -9.12 -2.29 -5.87
N GLU A 19 -8.38 -2.83 -6.84
CA GLU A 19 -6.97 -3.21 -6.67
C GLU A 19 -6.08 -1.99 -6.42
N GLU A 20 -6.23 -0.92 -7.21
CA GLU A 20 -5.47 0.33 -7.03
C GLU A 20 -5.75 0.97 -5.66
N ALA A 21 -7.01 1.00 -5.25
CA ALA A 21 -7.43 1.51 -3.95
C ALA A 21 -6.83 0.67 -2.80
N THR A 22 -6.86 -0.65 -2.93
CA THR A 22 -6.30 -1.59 -1.95
C THR A 22 -4.78 -1.44 -1.84
N ALA A 23 -4.07 -1.44 -2.97
CA ALA A 23 -2.62 -1.25 -3.02
C ALA A 23 -2.20 0.10 -2.41
N THR A 24 -2.98 1.15 -2.66
CA THR A 24 -2.75 2.49 -2.08
C THR A 24 -2.87 2.48 -0.55
N ILE A 25 -3.90 1.84 0.00
CA ILE A 25 -4.10 1.73 1.44
C ILE A 25 -2.99 0.89 2.09
N VAL A 26 -2.66 -0.27 1.50
CA VAL A 26 -1.60 -1.16 2.01
C VAL A 26 -0.25 -0.44 1.99
N ARG A 27 0.08 0.26 0.89
CA ARG A 27 1.29 1.07 0.79
C ARG A 27 1.32 2.17 1.84
N GLY A 28 0.24 2.93 2.02
CA GLY A 28 0.16 3.97 3.06
C GLY A 28 0.36 3.41 4.48
N PHE A 29 -0.14 2.21 4.75
CA PHE A 29 0.07 1.51 6.02
C PHE A 29 1.52 1.06 6.23
N LEU A 30 2.18 0.57 5.18
CA LEU A 30 3.58 0.13 5.22
C LEU A 30 4.57 1.31 5.20
N SER A 31 4.18 2.44 4.60
CA SER A 31 4.98 3.66 4.52
C SER A 31 4.92 4.54 5.77
N VAL A 32 4.27 4.10 6.84
CA VAL A 32 4.39 4.78 8.14
C VAL A 32 5.86 4.77 8.52
N ASP A 33 6.49 5.95 8.62
CA ASP A 33 7.91 6.07 8.94
C ASP A 33 8.19 5.33 10.25
N ILE A 34 8.84 4.17 10.14
CA ILE A 34 9.30 3.38 11.27
C ILE A 34 10.50 4.13 11.87
N PRO A 35 10.36 4.79 13.03
CA PRO A 35 11.44 5.59 13.58
C PRO A 35 12.63 4.69 13.90
N GLY A 36 13.80 4.98 13.33
CA GLY A 36 15.02 4.18 13.52
C GLY A 36 15.21 3.00 12.58
N LEU A 37 14.35 2.83 11.55
CA LEU A 37 14.58 1.81 10.53
C LEU A 37 15.80 2.16 9.67
N PRO A 38 16.81 1.27 9.54
CA PRO A 38 17.94 1.50 8.66
C PRO A 38 17.49 1.70 7.20
N PRO A 39 18.09 2.63 6.44
CA PRO A 39 17.72 2.90 5.04
C PRO A 39 17.75 1.67 4.14
N GLN A 40 18.63 0.72 4.43
CA GLN A 40 18.77 -0.55 3.71
C GLN A 40 17.53 -1.43 3.86
N LEU A 41 16.96 -1.52 5.07
CA LEU A 41 15.73 -2.26 5.31
C LEU A 41 14.52 -1.57 4.68
N LYS A 42 14.46 -0.24 4.72
CA LYS A 42 13.42 0.53 4.02
C LYS A 42 13.41 0.21 2.52
N ALA A 43 14.58 0.21 1.89
CA ALA A 43 14.74 -0.12 0.48
C ALA A 43 14.40 -1.58 0.11
N GLU A 44 14.52 -2.53 1.04
CA GLU A 44 14.07 -3.92 0.82
C GLU A 44 12.54 -4.04 0.95
N ILE A 45 11.93 -3.32 1.92
CA ILE A 45 10.47 -3.25 2.06
C ILE A 45 9.85 -2.62 0.80
N ASP A 46 10.38 -1.49 0.34
CA ASP A 46 9.91 -0.80 -0.86
C ASP A 46 9.98 -1.73 -2.08
N ARG A 47 11.08 -2.49 -2.24
CA ARG A 47 11.23 -3.49 -3.31
C ARG A 47 10.22 -4.64 -3.20
N ALA A 48 9.99 -5.16 -2.00
CA ALA A 48 9.02 -6.24 -1.79
C ALA A 48 7.59 -5.81 -2.12
N VAL A 49 7.24 -4.55 -1.80
CA VAL A 49 5.96 -3.94 -2.15
C VAL A 49 5.84 -3.76 -3.67
N GLU A 50 6.86 -3.20 -4.33
CA GLU A 50 6.86 -3.05 -5.80
C GLU A 50 6.77 -4.38 -6.55
N GLN A 51 7.41 -5.43 -6.04
CA GLN A 51 7.35 -6.76 -6.65
C GLN A 51 5.95 -7.37 -6.52
N SER A 52 5.31 -7.18 -5.36
CA SER A 52 3.94 -7.67 -5.12
C SER A 52 2.92 -6.94 -6.01
N ASP A 53 3.12 -5.64 -6.26
CA ASP A 53 2.29 -4.87 -7.20
C ASP A 53 2.44 -5.37 -8.66
N LYS A 54 3.61 -5.90 -9.06
CA LYS A 54 3.85 -6.42 -10.41
C LYS A 54 3.30 -7.83 -10.64
N ASP A 55 3.32 -8.68 -9.62
CA ASP A 55 2.81 -10.06 -9.74
C ASP A 55 1.27 -10.13 -9.78
N MET A 56 0.58 -9.02 -9.50
CA MET A 56 -0.87 -8.89 -9.62
C MET A 56 -1.36 -8.45 -11.01
N MET A 57 -0.47 -8.12 -11.96
CA MET A 57 -0.83 -7.75 -13.35
C MET A 57 -0.84 -8.92 -14.33
#